data_AF-D8G8Y8-F1
#
_entry.id   AF-D8G8Y8-F1
#
_cell.length_a   1.000
_cell.length_b   1.000
_cell.length_c   1.000
_cell.angle_alpha   90.00
_cell.angle_beta   90.00
_cell.angle_gamma   90.00
#
_symmetry.space_group_name_H-M   'P 1'
#
loop_
_entity.id
_entity.type
_entity.pdbx_description
1 polymer ?
#
loop_
_entity_poly.entity_id
_entity_poly.type
_entity_poly.pdbx_seq_one_letter_code
_entity_poly.pdbx_strand_id
1 'polypeptide(L)'
;MLKKFKTREILTIVAVAVTLITSEAIAATNLPSVKAAKPTRTLLASQILAQNSSANDYFQKGVALVQKQDLAGAEAAFRKAIEINPNFAEAYANLGSVLANQDKLEEAISNFEKAVSLKPNVAVLHYLLGRALYEQNRPQEAAEPLKKARDLFKQQGQNQEAETIERVLKENGLE
;
A
#
# COMPACT_ATOMS: atom_id res chain seq x y z
N MET A 1 15.40 -15.70 -23.53
CA MET A 1 16.13 -14.77 -22.63
C MET A 1 15.31 -13.49 -22.48
N LEU A 2 14.65 -13.32 -21.34
CA LEU A 2 13.81 -12.15 -21.03
C LEU A 2 14.66 -11.00 -20.47
N LYS A 3 14.48 -9.80 -21.03
CA LYS A 3 15.20 -8.58 -20.61
C LYS A 3 14.54 -8.01 -19.35
N LYS A 4 15.33 -7.83 -18.29
CA LYS A 4 14.93 -7.20 -17.02
C LYS A 4 14.62 -5.70 -17.22
N PHE A 5 13.62 -5.19 -16.51
CA PHE A 5 13.29 -3.77 -16.44
C PHE A 5 14.46 -2.96 -15.84
N LYS A 6 14.82 -1.83 -16.47
CA LYS A 6 15.94 -0.97 -16.04
C LYS A 6 15.56 -0.14 -14.81
N THR A 7 16.35 -0.27 -13.77
CA THR A 7 16.26 0.33 -12.42
C THR A 7 16.12 1.86 -12.34
N ARG A 8 16.12 2.59 -13.46
CA ARG A 8 16.13 4.06 -13.47
C ARG A 8 14.74 4.71 -13.52
N GLU A 9 13.69 3.99 -13.90
CA GLU A 9 12.32 4.57 -13.98
C GLU A 9 11.58 4.54 -12.64
N ILE A 10 11.98 3.67 -11.72
CA ILE A 10 11.37 3.54 -10.38
C ILE A 10 11.78 4.71 -9.47
N LEU A 11 12.95 5.32 -9.69
CA LEU A 11 13.46 6.37 -8.80
C LEU A 11 12.72 7.71 -8.94
N THR A 12 12.23 8.02 -10.13
CA THR A 12 11.57 9.31 -10.41
C THR A 12 10.14 9.36 -9.87
N ILE A 13 9.42 8.23 -9.88
CA ILE A 13 8.03 8.14 -9.41
C ILE A 13 7.97 8.24 -7.88
N VAL A 14 8.95 7.67 -7.17
CA VAL A 14 9.00 7.73 -5.69
C VAL A 14 9.33 9.15 -5.19
N ALA A 15 10.13 9.92 -5.92
CA ALA A 15 10.48 11.30 -5.53
C ALA A 15 9.33 12.30 -5.67
N VAL A 16 8.48 12.16 -6.69
CA VAL A 16 7.33 13.07 -6.92
C VAL A 16 6.24 12.85 -5.87
N ALA A 17 6.01 11.60 -5.44
CA ALA A 17 5.03 11.28 -4.40
C ALA A 17 5.42 11.82 -3.01
N VAL A 18 6.72 11.82 -2.68
CA VAL A 18 7.22 12.33 -1.38
C VAL A 18 7.12 13.87 -1.28
N THR A 19 7.19 14.59 -2.40
CA THR A 19 7.20 16.06 -2.41
C THR A 19 5.79 16.68 -2.33
N LEU A 20 4.76 15.97 -2.82
CA LEU A 20 3.37 16.46 -2.77
C LEU A 20 2.75 16.30 -1.37
N ILE A 21 3.19 15.31 -0.60
CA ILE A 21 2.67 15.05 0.76
C ILE A 21 3.15 16.10 1.78
N THR A 22 4.28 16.77 1.54
CA THR A 22 4.80 17.82 2.44
C THR A 22 4.17 19.19 2.24
N SER A 23 3.48 19.43 1.13
CA SER A 23 3.04 20.78 0.73
C SER A 23 1.63 21.13 1.24
N GLU A 24 0.74 20.15 1.41
CA GLU A 24 -0.63 20.40 1.89
C GLU A 24 -0.75 20.46 3.42
N ALA A 25 0.25 19.96 4.17
CA ALA A 25 0.21 19.96 5.64
C ALA A 25 0.58 21.31 6.28
N ILE A 26 1.17 22.25 5.53
CA ILE A 26 1.72 23.51 6.10
C ILE A 26 0.74 24.70 5.95
N ALA A 27 -0.31 24.60 5.12
CA ALA A 27 -1.14 25.76 4.78
C ALA A 27 -2.43 25.96 5.61
N ALA A 28 -2.76 25.08 6.56
CA ALA A 28 -4.02 25.19 7.32
C ALA A 28 -3.81 25.00 8.84
N THR A 29 -3.47 26.07 9.55
CA THR A 29 -4.39 26.79 10.45
C THR A 29 -3.61 27.69 11.41
N ASN A 30 -3.79 29.00 11.22
CA ASN A 30 -3.72 29.97 12.31
C ASN A 30 -4.71 29.52 13.41
N LEU A 31 -4.19 28.98 14.52
CA LEU A 31 -5.01 28.65 15.68
C LEU A 31 -5.33 29.96 16.44
N PRO A 32 -6.61 30.33 16.64
CA PRO A 32 -6.95 31.37 17.60
C PRO A 32 -6.55 30.88 19.00
N SER A 33 -5.93 31.76 19.78
CA SER A 33 -5.52 31.59 21.17
C SER A 33 -6.43 30.64 21.97
N VAL A 34 -6.00 29.39 22.15
CA VAL A 34 -6.73 28.37 22.92
C VAL A 34 -6.57 28.69 24.41
N LYS A 35 -7.40 29.60 24.92
CA LYS A 35 -7.69 29.67 26.35
C LYS A 35 -8.68 28.55 26.69
N ALA A 36 -8.19 27.58 27.46
CA ALA A 36 -8.95 26.52 28.14
C ALA A 36 -9.56 25.39 27.29
N ALA A 37 -8.73 24.63 26.55
CA ALA A 37 -9.06 23.23 26.26
C ALA A 37 -8.50 22.33 27.38
N LYS A 38 -9.33 21.42 27.93
CA LYS A 38 -8.94 20.50 29.03
C LYS A 38 -7.62 19.77 28.69
N PRO A 39 -6.65 19.66 29.63
CA PRO A 39 -5.31 19.13 29.38
C PRO A 39 -5.29 17.71 28.77
N THR A 40 -6.35 16.93 29.01
CA THR A 40 -6.51 15.56 28.50
C THR A 40 -6.64 15.47 26.97
N ARG A 41 -7.23 16.46 26.28
CA ARG A 41 -7.39 16.44 24.81
C ARG A 41 -6.07 16.71 24.08
N THR A 42 -5.26 17.63 24.61
CA THR A 42 -3.94 17.95 24.05
C THR A 42 -2.96 16.80 24.26
N LEU A 43 -3.02 16.11 25.41
CA LEU A 43 -2.18 14.94 25.70
C LEU A 43 -2.54 13.74 24.80
N LEU A 44 -3.83 13.47 24.58
CA LEU A 44 -4.26 12.37 23.72
C LEU A 44 -3.87 12.62 22.26
N ALA A 45 -4.03 13.86 21.77
CA ALA A 45 -3.64 14.22 20.40
C ALA A 45 -2.12 14.09 20.18
N SER A 46 -1.28 14.55 21.11
CA SER A 46 0.18 14.40 21.00
C SER A 46 0.62 12.94 21.12
N GLN A 47 -0.04 12.12 21.94
CA GLN A 47 0.21 10.68 22.02
C GLN A 47 -0.16 9.94 20.73
N ILE A 48 -1.31 10.25 20.12
CA ILE A 48 -1.73 9.68 18.83
C ILE A 48 -0.73 10.07 17.72
N LEU A 49 -0.30 11.34 17.69
CA LEU A 49 0.71 11.79 16.73
C LEU A 49 2.07 11.08 16.93
N ALA A 50 2.51 10.90 18.18
CA ALA A 50 3.75 10.18 18.49
C ALA A 50 3.66 8.68 18.14
N GLN A 51 2.53 8.04 18.43
CA GLN A 51 2.27 6.65 18.04
C GLN A 51 2.26 6.50 16.52
N ASN A 52 1.57 7.38 15.80
CA ASN A 52 1.56 7.35 14.33
C ASN A 52 2.94 7.62 13.73
N SER A 53 3.75 8.49 14.35
CA SER A 53 5.16 8.68 13.98
C SER A 53 5.94 7.37 14.11
N SER A 54 5.76 6.64 15.23
CA SER A 54 6.44 5.36 15.42
C SER A 54 5.99 4.29 14.41
N ALA A 55 4.72 4.26 13.99
CA ALA A 55 4.26 3.36 12.94
C ALA A 55 4.95 3.63 11.60
N ASN A 56 5.10 4.92 11.24
CA ASN A 56 5.81 5.31 10.03
C ASN A 56 7.29 4.94 10.10
N ASP A 57 7.95 5.07 11.26
CA ASP A 57 9.36 4.69 11.43
C ASP A 57 9.57 3.19 11.16
N TYR A 58 8.70 2.33 11.72
CA TYR A 58 8.73 0.90 11.44
C TYR A 58 8.42 0.57 9.98
N PHE A 59 7.49 1.30 9.36
CA PHE A 59 7.21 1.15 7.94
C PHE A 59 8.43 1.49 7.07
N GLN A 60 9.09 2.63 7.30
CA GLN A 60 10.31 3.01 6.58
C GLN A 60 11.45 2.02 6.80
N LYS A 61 11.59 1.49 8.03
CA LYS A 61 12.53 0.40 8.32
C LYS A 61 12.21 -0.85 7.48
N GLY A 62 10.94 -1.24 7.39
CA GLY A 62 10.49 -2.36 6.56
C GLY A 62 10.87 -2.17 5.10
N VAL A 63 10.60 -0.99 4.52
CA VAL A 63 10.98 -0.64 3.14
C VAL A 63 12.49 -0.76 2.93
N ALA A 64 13.30 -0.24 3.86
CA ALA A 64 14.75 -0.33 3.78
C ALA A 64 15.27 -1.78 3.85
N LEU A 65 14.59 -2.64 4.61
CA LEU A 65 14.95 -4.07 4.73
C LEU A 65 14.59 -4.85 3.46
N VAL A 66 13.47 -4.53 2.81
CA VAL A 66 13.13 -5.09 1.48
C VAL A 66 14.24 -4.78 0.47
N GLN A 67 14.75 -3.55 0.45
CA GLN A 67 15.86 -3.15 -0.44
C GLN A 67 17.14 -3.94 -0.17
N LYS A 68 17.36 -4.36 1.08
CA LYS A 68 18.48 -5.22 1.50
C LYS A 68 18.20 -6.72 1.31
N GLN A 69 17.05 -7.09 0.76
CA GLN A 69 16.57 -8.47 0.62
C GLN A 69 16.38 -9.21 1.96
N ASP A 70 16.34 -8.49 3.09
CA ASP A 70 16.00 -9.06 4.39
C ASP A 70 14.47 -9.12 4.53
N LEU A 71 13.87 -10.16 3.92
CA LEU A 71 12.43 -10.35 3.92
C LEU A 71 11.87 -10.64 5.32
N ALA A 72 12.61 -11.37 6.16
CA ALA A 72 12.17 -11.68 7.52
C ALA A 72 12.16 -10.43 8.41
N GLY A 73 13.21 -9.60 8.32
CA GLY A 73 13.26 -8.32 9.01
C GLY A 73 12.18 -7.33 8.51
N ALA A 74 11.94 -7.30 7.19
CA ALA A 74 10.88 -6.48 6.61
C ALA A 74 9.49 -6.91 7.10
N GLU A 75 9.21 -8.22 7.13
CA GLU A 75 7.96 -8.77 7.66
C GLU A 75 7.73 -8.30 9.11
N ALA A 76 8.73 -8.48 9.98
CA ALA A 76 8.64 -8.07 11.38
C ALA A 76 8.40 -6.55 11.53
N ALA A 77 9.07 -5.73 10.71
CA ALA A 77 8.91 -4.28 10.74
C ALA A 77 7.51 -3.85 10.30
N PHE A 78 6.96 -4.42 9.21
CA PHE A 78 5.60 -4.09 8.77
C PHE A 78 4.53 -4.57 9.75
N ARG A 79 4.68 -5.77 10.34
CA ARG A 79 3.79 -6.24 11.41
C ARG A 79 3.79 -5.27 12.60
N LYS A 80 4.96 -4.72 12.97
CA LYS A 80 5.03 -3.73 14.05
C LYS A 80 4.37 -2.40 13.68
N ALA A 81 4.52 -1.94 12.44
CA ALA A 81 3.82 -0.76 11.95
C ALA A 81 2.29 -0.92 12.01
N ILE A 82 1.78 -2.12 11.66
CA ILE A 82 0.36 -2.47 11.73
C ILE A 82 -0.14 -2.56 13.17
N GLU A 83 0.64 -3.14 14.09
CA GLU A 83 0.29 -3.22 15.52
C GLU A 83 0.08 -1.83 16.11
N ILE A 84 0.94 -0.88 15.73
CA ILE A 84 0.86 0.51 16.20
C ILE A 84 -0.26 1.27 15.48
N ASN A 85 -0.40 1.09 14.17
CA ASN A 85 -1.48 1.70 13.38
C ASN A 85 -2.24 0.64 12.57
N PRO A 86 -3.35 0.10 13.11
CA PRO A 86 -4.16 -0.91 12.44
C PRO A 86 -4.89 -0.44 11.17
N ASN A 87 -4.85 0.86 10.87
CA ASN A 87 -5.46 1.46 9.68
C ASN A 87 -4.40 1.84 8.62
N PHE A 88 -3.16 1.36 8.75
CA PHE A 88 -2.07 1.68 7.83
C PHE A 88 -2.09 0.79 6.58
N ALA A 89 -2.91 1.15 5.60
CA ALA A 89 -3.12 0.37 4.37
C ALA A 89 -1.81 0.01 3.63
N GLU A 90 -0.87 0.95 3.55
CA GLU A 90 0.43 0.75 2.91
C GLU A 90 1.27 -0.32 3.62
N ALA A 91 1.23 -0.38 4.95
CA ALA A 91 1.94 -1.39 5.71
C ALA A 91 1.36 -2.80 5.45
N TYR A 92 0.03 -2.93 5.39
CA TYR A 92 -0.61 -4.18 4.97
C TYR A 92 -0.23 -4.59 3.55
N ALA A 93 -0.25 -3.66 2.59
CA ALA A 93 0.13 -3.98 1.20
C ALA A 93 1.60 -4.42 1.08
N ASN A 94 2.51 -3.76 1.79
CA ASN A 94 3.92 -4.14 1.77
C ASN A 94 4.17 -5.46 2.51
N LEU A 95 3.49 -5.71 3.63
CA LEU A 95 3.51 -7.00 4.31
C LEU A 95 3.01 -8.11 3.38
N GLY A 96 1.87 -7.90 2.71
CA GLY A 96 1.35 -8.85 1.72
C GLY A 96 2.34 -9.15 0.61
N SER A 97 3.06 -8.13 0.11
CA SER A 97 4.07 -8.31 -0.94
C SER A 97 5.29 -9.09 -0.45
N VAL A 98 5.74 -8.86 0.79
CA VAL A 98 6.82 -9.63 1.42
C VAL A 98 6.40 -11.08 1.62
N LEU A 99 5.18 -11.33 2.09
CA LEU A 99 4.65 -12.67 2.30
C LEU A 99 4.49 -13.44 0.97
N ALA A 100 4.00 -12.78 -0.07
CA ALA A 100 3.92 -13.38 -1.41
C ALA A 100 5.31 -13.77 -1.95
N ASN A 101 6.33 -12.93 -1.73
CA ASN A 101 7.72 -13.26 -2.10
C ASN A 101 8.31 -14.42 -1.29
N GLN A 102 7.69 -14.77 -0.16
CA GLN A 102 8.03 -15.93 0.67
C GLN A 102 7.11 -17.14 0.39
N ASP A 103 6.31 -17.10 -0.68
CA ASP A 103 5.32 -18.11 -1.06
C ASP A 103 4.18 -18.32 -0.04
N LYS A 104 3.98 -17.38 0.90
CA LYS A 104 2.88 -17.39 1.88
C LYS A 104 1.64 -16.68 1.31
N LEU A 105 1.08 -17.22 0.24
CA LEU A 105 0.06 -16.55 -0.57
C LEU A 105 -1.26 -16.31 0.19
N GLU A 106 -1.72 -17.24 1.03
CA GLU A 106 -2.95 -17.07 1.83
C GLU A 106 -2.85 -15.87 2.76
N GLU A 107 -1.74 -15.76 3.51
CA GLU A 107 -1.52 -14.61 4.39
C GLU A 107 -1.37 -13.31 3.59
N ALA A 108 -0.72 -13.36 2.42
CA ALA A 108 -0.58 -12.20 1.55
C ALA A 108 -1.95 -11.67 1.11
N ILE A 109 -2.84 -12.56 0.67
CA ILE A 109 -4.21 -12.24 0.26
C ILE A 109 -4.97 -11.56 1.39
N SER A 110 -4.95 -12.11 2.61
CA SER A 110 -5.64 -11.48 3.75
C SER A 110 -5.11 -10.07 4.05
N ASN A 111 -3.80 -9.84 3.90
CA ASN A 111 -3.23 -8.50 4.05
C ASN A 111 -3.64 -7.55 2.92
N PHE A 112 -3.69 -8.03 1.67
CA PHE A 112 -4.17 -7.21 0.55
C PHE A 112 -5.66 -6.88 0.67
N GLU A 113 -6.51 -7.82 1.08
CA GLU A 113 -7.92 -7.57 1.38
C GLU A 113 -8.09 -6.49 2.44
N LYS A 114 -7.27 -6.55 3.51
CA LYS A 114 -7.28 -5.52 4.54
C LYS A 114 -6.87 -4.16 3.99
N ALA A 115 -5.82 -4.09 3.17
CA ALA A 115 -5.39 -2.85 2.52
C ALA A 115 -6.49 -2.28 1.60
N VAL A 116 -7.13 -3.12 0.79
CA VAL A 116 -8.27 -2.75 -0.07
C VAL A 116 -9.44 -2.22 0.75
N SER A 117 -9.78 -2.86 1.87
CA SER A 117 -10.87 -2.40 2.74
C SER A 117 -10.62 -1.01 3.34
N LEU A 118 -9.34 -0.69 3.61
CA LEU A 118 -8.93 0.62 4.14
C LEU A 118 -8.87 1.70 3.05
N LYS A 119 -8.47 1.35 1.83
CA LYS A 119 -8.31 2.27 0.70
C LYS A 119 -8.88 1.67 -0.60
N PRO A 120 -10.22 1.64 -0.76
CA PRO A 120 -10.88 0.93 -1.85
C PRO A 120 -10.70 1.58 -3.24
N ASN A 121 -10.23 2.83 -3.31
CA ASN A 121 -10.06 3.57 -4.56
C ASN A 121 -8.60 3.58 -5.07
N VAL A 122 -7.73 2.75 -4.48
CA VAL A 122 -6.33 2.63 -4.89
C VAL A 122 -6.19 1.44 -5.84
N ALA A 123 -5.98 1.71 -7.13
CA ALA A 123 -5.95 0.70 -8.19
C ALA A 123 -4.91 -0.40 -7.93
N VAL A 124 -3.72 -0.03 -7.45
CA VAL A 124 -2.64 -0.99 -7.20
C VAL A 124 -2.98 -2.02 -6.11
N LEU A 125 -3.81 -1.68 -5.12
CA LEU A 125 -4.19 -2.62 -4.06
C LEU A 125 -5.08 -3.73 -4.61
N HIS A 126 -6.02 -3.39 -5.48
CA HIS A 126 -6.87 -4.35 -6.18
C HIS A 126 -6.05 -5.23 -7.14
N TYR A 127 -5.07 -4.65 -7.82
CA TYR A 127 -4.17 -5.41 -8.69
C TYR A 127 -3.33 -6.41 -7.90
N LEU A 128 -2.77 -6.02 -6.76
CA LEU A 128 -1.98 -6.91 -5.89
C LEU A 128 -2.84 -8.07 -5.34
N LEU A 129 -4.07 -7.78 -4.90
CA LEU A 129 -5.02 -8.80 -4.48
C LEU A 129 -5.34 -9.78 -5.61
N GLY A 130 -5.74 -9.27 -6.77
CA GLY A 130 -6.07 -10.08 -7.94
C GLY A 130 -4.91 -10.94 -8.41
N ARG A 131 -3.70 -10.38 -8.44
CA ARG A 131 -2.47 -11.13 -8.78
C ARG A 131 -2.21 -12.25 -7.77
N ALA A 132 -2.31 -11.97 -6.47
CA ALA A 132 -2.05 -12.98 -5.44
C ALA A 132 -3.06 -14.14 -5.51
N LEU A 133 -4.35 -13.84 -5.73
CA LEU A 133 -5.39 -14.86 -5.96
C LEU A 133 -5.11 -15.71 -7.20
N TYR A 134 -4.65 -15.08 -8.28
CA TYR A 134 -4.27 -15.78 -9.50
C TYR A 134 -3.07 -16.69 -9.28
N GLU A 135 -2.03 -16.22 -8.57
CA GLU A 135 -0.84 -17.01 -8.21
C GLU A 135 -1.18 -18.18 -7.28
N GLN A 136 -2.22 -18.05 -6.47
CA GLN A 136 -2.78 -19.12 -5.64
C GLN A 136 -3.71 -20.07 -6.39
N ASN A 137 -3.78 -19.98 -7.73
CA ASN A 137 -4.65 -20.82 -8.56
C ASN A 137 -6.15 -20.65 -8.23
N ARG A 138 -6.56 -19.42 -7.87
CA ARG A 138 -7.97 -19.00 -7.63
C ARG A 138 -8.41 -17.93 -8.65
N PRO A 139 -8.35 -18.20 -9.97
CA PRO A 139 -8.56 -17.18 -10.99
C PRO A 139 -9.98 -16.58 -11.01
N GLN A 140 -10.99 -17.33 -10.59
CA GLN A 140 -12.38 -16.87 -10.51
C GLN A 140 -12.54 -15.78 -9.44
N GLU A 141 -11.83 -15.92 -8.31
CA GLU A 141 -11.83 -14.92 -7.25
C GLU A 141 -10.95 -13.71 -7.60
N ALA A 142 -9.92 -13.91 -8.43
CA ALA A 142 -9.08 -12.84 -8.95
C ALA A 142 -9.80 -11.90 -9.92
N ALA A 143 -10.86 -12.37 -10.60
CA ALA A 143 -11.53 -11.64 -11.66
C ALA A 143 -12.06 -10.27 -11.19
N GLU A 144 -12.79 -10.24 -10.07
CA GLU A 144 -13.39 -9.01 -9.56
C GLU A 144 -12.35 -7.96 -9.13
N PRO A 145 -11.33 -8.28 -8.30
CA PRO A 145 -10.24 -7.35 -8.00
C PRO A 145 -9.50 -6.86 -9.25
N LEU A 146 -9.23 -7.73 -10.23
CA LEU A 146 -8.57 -7.33 -11.47
C LEU A 146 -9.43 -6.38 -12.31
N LYS A 147 -10.74 -6.63 -12.44
CA LYS A 147 -11.66 -5.71 -13.11
C LYS A 147 -11.69 -4.36 -12.41
N LYS A 148 -11.77 -4.36 -11.08
CA LYS A 148 -11.74 -3.12 -10.28
C LYS A 148 -10.43 -2.34 -10.47
N ALA A 149 -9.29 -3.03 -10.47
CA ALA A 149 -7.99 -2.44 -10.74
C ALA A 149 -7.93 -1.80 -12.13
N ARG A 150 -8.35 -2.53 -13.18
CA ARG A 150 -8.46 -2.03 -14.56
C ARG A 150 -9.27 -0.73 -14.61
N ASP A 151 -10.46 -0.73 -14.03
CA ASP A 151 -11.35 0.43 -14.11
C ASP A 151 -10.79 1.65 -13.38
N LEU A 152 -10.17 1.45 -12.21
CA LEU A 152 -9.49 2.52 -11.48
C LEU A 152 -8.27 3.05 -12.24
N PHE A 153 -7.47 2.18 -12.86
CA PHE A 153 -6.35 2.61 -13.70
C PHE A 153 -6.82 3.44 -14.90
N LYS A 154 -7.91 3.03 -15.59
CA LYS A 154 -8.52 3.84 -16.67
C LYS A 154 -8.94 5.22 -16.16
N GLN A 155 -9.61 5.29 -15.00
CA GLN A 155 -10.02 6.56 -14.38
C GLN A 155 -8.84 7.47 -14.03
N GLN A 156 -7.69 6.89 -13.68
CA GLN A 156 -6.46 7.60 -13.34
C GLN A 156 -5.61 7.98 -14.57
N GLY A 157 -6.05 7.64 -15.78
CA GLY A 157 -5.30 7.87 -17.02
C GLY A 157 -4.15 6.88 -17.26
N GLN A 158 -4.05 5.84 -16.43
CA GLN A 158 -3.07 4.75 -16.50
C GLN A 158 -3.55 3.67 -17.48
N ASN A 159 -3.69 4.07 -18.75
CA ASN A 159 -4.31 3.24 -19.79
C ASN A 159 -3.49 1.98 -20.10
N GLN A 160 -2.16 2.04 -20.00
CA GLN A 160 -1.30 0.89 -20.27
C GLN A 160 -1.48 -0.23 -19.22
N GLU A 161 -1.59 0.13 -17.94
CA GLU A 161 -1.84 -0.80 -16.85
C GLU A 161 -3.24 -1.43 -16.99
N ALA A 162 -4.23 -0.61 -17.33
CA ALA A 162 -5.58 -1.10 -17.60
C ALA A 162 -5.64 -2.07 -18.79
N GLU A 163 -4.99 -1.76 -19.91
CA GLU A 163 -4.92 -2.64 -21.07
C GLU A 163 -4.21 -3.96 -20.75
N THR A 164 -3.15 -3.89 -19.93
CA THR A 164 -2.43 -5.08 -19.48
C THR A 164 -3.35 -6.00 -18.69
N ILE A 165 -4.12 -5.45 -17.75
CA ILE A 165 -5.07 -6.23 -16.96
C ILE A 165 -6.21 -6.75 -17.84
N GLU A 166 -6.73 -5.95 -18.76
CA GLU A 166 -7.78 -6.36 -19.69
C GLU A 166 -7.35 -7.55 -20.56
N ARG A 167 -6.11 -7.55 -21.04
CA ARG A 167 -5.53 -8.67 -21.78
C ARG A 167 -5.45 -9.93 -20.92
N VAL A 168 -4.97 -9.81 -19.68
CA VAL A 168 -4.91 -10.96 -18.75
C VAL A 168 -6.32 -11.53 -18.50
N LEU A 169 -7.33 -10.68 -18.32
CA LEU A 169 -8.72 -11.13 -18.14
C LEU A 169 -9.22 -11.88 -19.39
N LYS A 170 -8.97 -11.36 -20.59
CA LYS A 170 -9.35 -11.99 -21.87
C LYS A 170 -8.68 -13.33 -22.10
N GLU A 171 -7.36 -13.37 -21.96
CA GLU A 171 -6.55 -14.58 -22.19
C GLU A 171 -6.95 -15.74 -21.27
N ASN A 172 -7.55 -15.44 -20.12
CA ASN A 172 -7.98 -16.41 -19.13
C ASN A 172 -9.51 -16.60 -19.05
N GLY A 173 -10.29 -15.97 -19.94
CA GLY A 173 -11.75 -16.09 -19.96
C GLY A 173 -12.45 -15.53 -18.72
N LEU A 174 -11.90 -14.46 -18.13
CA LEU A 174 -12.34 -13.82 -16.88
C LEU A 174 -13.02 -12.45 -17.11
N GLU A 175 -13.48 -12.15 -18.32
CA GLU A 175 -14.10 -10.85 -18.68
C GLU A 175 -15.37 -10.50 -17.90
#